data_AF-A0A968PNC7-F1
#
_entry.id   AF-A0A968PNC7-F1
#
_cell.length_a   1.000
_cell.length_b   1.000
_cell.length_c   1.000
_cell.angle_alpha   90.00
_cell.angle_beta   90.00
_cell.angle_gamma   90.00
#
_symmetry.space_group_name_H-M   'P 1'
#
loop_
_entity.id
_entity.type
_entity.pdbx_description
1 polymer ?
#
loop_
_entity_poly.entity_id
_entity_poly.type
_entity_poly.pdbx_seq_one_letter_code
_entity_poly.pdbx_strand_id
1 'polypeptide(L)'
;MINQNKEIYECVIVGGGSAGLSAALLLGRSRRVLVCDKGNPRNAPAHESHSFFTRDGISPHELLSIGRDQLKPYKTLNFTRSESRKLTHPTINLKLCLRMTR
;
A
#
# COMPACT_ATOMS: atom_id res chain seq x y z
N MET A 1 -22.13 18.20 -3.24
CA MET A 1 -21.03 18.71 -4.09
C MET A 1 -19.82 17.82 -3.86
N ILE A 2 -19.55 16.87 -4.76
CA ILE A 2 -18.44 15.92 -4.59
C ILE A 2 -17.19 16.63 -5.16
N ASN A 3 -16.26 16.98 -4.29
CA ASN A 3 -15.05 17.71 -4.67
C ASN A 3 -14.17 16.80 -5.54
N GLN A 4 -14.19 17.04 -6.85
CA GLN A 4 -13.35 16.38 -7.86
C GLN A 4 -11.94 17.01 -7.84
N ASN A 5 -11.26 17.01 -6.70
CA ASN A 5 -9.84 17.36 -6.69
C ASN A 5 -9.09 16.17 -7.31
N LYS A 6 -8.76 16.27 -8.60
CA LYS A 6 -7.82 15.37 -9.28
C LYS A 6 -6.44 15.48 -8.63
N GLU A 7 -6.23 14.83 -7.49
CA GLU A 7 -4.90 14.59 -6.95
C GLU A 7 -4.13 13.70 -7.94
N ILE A 8 -3.11 14.25 -8.59
CA ILE A 8 -2.29 13.51 -9.55
C ILE A 8 -1.27 12.68 -8.77
N TYR A 9 -1.56 11.40 -8.58
CA TYR A 9 -0.57 10.46 -8.03
C TYR A 9 0.55 10.19 -9.04
N GLU A 10 1.79 10.12 -8.54
CA GLU A 10 2.95 9.76 -9.37
C GLU A 10 3.15 8.24 -9.44
N CYS A 11 2.74 7.53 -8.38
CA CYS A 11 2.81 6.09 -8.29
C CYS A 11 1.53 5.51 -7.70
N VAL A 12 1.11 4.36 -8.23
CA VAL A 12 0.03 3.55 -7.66
C VAL A 12 0.59 2.19 -7.30
N ILE A 13 0.42 1.81 -6.04
CA ILE A 13 0.78 0.49 -5.51
C ILE A 13 -0.49 -0.31 -5.36
N VAL A 14 -0.53 -1.49 -5.96
CA VAL A 14 -1.66 -2.42 -5.86
C VAL A 14 -1.28 -3.56 -4.93
N GLY A 15 -1.86 -3.56 -3.74
CA GLY A 15 -1.63 -4.49 -2.64
C GLY A 15 -1.09 -3.78 -1.39
N GLY A 16 -1.76 -3.95 -0.24
CA GLY A 16 -1.36 -3.41 1.06
C GLY A 16 -0.73 -4.45 2.00
N GLY A 17 -0.07 -5.46 1.42
CA GLY A 17 0.75 -6.43 2.16
C GLY A 17 2.14 -5.90 2.49
N SER A 18 3.01 -6.74 3.06
CA SER A 18 4.36 -6.34 3.49
C SER A 18 5.18 -5.69 2.36
N ALA A 19 5.15 -6.27 1.15
CA ALA A 19 5.82 -5.71 -0.01
C ALA A 19 5.27 -4.33 -0.40
N GLY A 20 3.94 -4.18 -0.45
CA GLY A 20 3.29 -2.93 -0.83
C GLY A 20 3.50 -1.81 0.19
N LEU A 21 3.43 -2.14 1.49
CA LEU A 21 3.73 -1.20 2.57
C LEU A 21 5.21 -0.79 2.57
N SER A 22 6.13 -1.72 2.27
CA SER A 22 7.56 -1.40 2.14
C SER A 22 7.83 -0.45 0.96
N ALA A 23 7.19 -0.70 -0.19
CA ALA A 23 7.29 0.19 -1.35
C ALA A 23 6.65 1.56 -1.07
N ALA A 24 5.52 1.60 -0.37
CA ALA A 24 4.87 2.84 0.05
C ALA A 24 5.75 3.65 1.00
N LEU A 25 6.45 2.99 1.94
CA LEU A 25 7.39 3.64 2.85
C LEU A 25 8.53 4.31 2.11
N LEU A 26 9.11 3.60 1.12
CA LEU A 26 10.19 4.13 0.31
C LEU A 26 9.71 5.32 -0.55
N LEU A 27 8.62 5.14 -1.30
CA LEU A 27 8.17 6.13 -2.28
C LEU A 27 7.46 7.33 -1.63
N GLY A 28 6.73 7.12 -0.54
CA GLY A 28 6.01 8.17 0.19
C GLY A 28 6.92 9.26 0.75
N ARG A 29 8.20 8.97 0.95
CA ARG A 29 9.18 9.97 1.39
C ARG A 29 9.49 11.03 0.33
N SER A 30 9.15 10.79 -0.93
CA SER A 30 9.61 11.63 -2.05
C SER A 30 8.58 11.85 -3.14
N ARG A 31 7.48 11.09 -3.15
CA ARG A 31 6.46 11.12 -4.20
C ARG A 31 5.06 11.01 -3.63
N ARG A 32 4.07 11.50 -4.36
CA ARG A 32 2.65 11.24 -4.05
C ARG A 32 2.25 9.85 -4.50
N VAL A 33 1.84 9.00 -3.56
CA VAL A 33 1.55 7.58 -3.81
C VAL A 33 0.14 7.22 -3.34
N LEU A 34 -0.55 6.46 -4.18
CA LEU A 34 -1.81 5.81 -3.83
C LEU A 34 -1.58 4.31 -3.59
N VAL A 35 -1.94 3.82 -2.41
CA VAL A 35 -1.97 2.39 -2.10
C VAL A 35 -3.39 1.86 -2.22
N CYS A 36 -3.62 0.98 -3.18
CA CYS A 36 -4.87 0.28 -3.41
C CYS A 36 -4.82 -1.10 -2.77
N ASP A 37 -5.61 -1.34 -1.72
CA ASP A 37 -5.59 -2.62 -0.99
C ASP A 37 -6.99 -3.19 -0.80
N LYS A 38 -7.13 -4.52 -0.92
CA LYS A 38 -8.39 -5.23 -0.64
C LYS A 38 -8.49 -5.71 0.82
N GLY A 39 -7.38 -5.75 1.54
CA GLY A 39 -7.31 -6.26 2.92
C GLY A 39 -7.25 -7.79 3.03
N ASN A 40 -6.92 -8.50 1.95
CA ASN A 40 -6.79 -9.96 1.93
C ASN A 40 -5.32 -10.37 1.70
N PRO A 41 -4.47 -10.30 2.74
CA PRO A 41 -3.08 -10.71 2.62
C PRO A 41 -2.97 -12.24 2.44
N ARG A 42 -1.97 -12.69 1.67
CA ARG A 42 -1.75 -14.11 1.37
C ARG A 42 -1.50 -14.95 2.62
N ASN A 43 -0.81 -14.39 3.60
CA ASN A 43 -0.47 -15.05 4.86
C ASN A 43 -1.53 -14.85 5.96
N ALA A 44 -2.75 -14.42 5.63
CA ALA A 44 -3.83 -14.26 6.61
C ALA A 44 -4.09 -15.50 7.51
N PRO A 45 -3.99 -16.76 7.01
CA PRO A 45 -4.20 -17.93 7.86
C PRO A 45 -3.02 -18.28 8.79
N ALA A 46 -1.85 -17.68 8.59
CA ALA A 46 -0.67 -17.97 9.39
C ALA A 46 -0.78 -17.28 10.76
N HIS A 47 -0.41 -18.00 11.83
CA HIS A 47 -0.34 -17.43 13.17
C HIS A 47 0.89 -16.53 13.34
N GLU A 48 2.00 -16.89 12.69
CA GLU A 48 3.30 -16.23 12.86
C GLU A 48 3.97 -15.98 11.50
N SER A 49 4.74 -14.90 11.43
CA SER A 49 5.62 -14.54 10.33
C SER A 49 7.06 -14.58 10.81
N HIS A 50 7.90 -15.34 10.13
CA HIS A 50 9.33 -15.47 10.44
C HIS A 50 10.20 -14.73 9.43
N SER A 51 11.49 -14.62 9.73
CA SER A 51 12.51 -13.98 8.88
C SER A 51 12.36 -12.46 8.76
N PHE A 52 11.67 -11.82 9.72
CA PHE A 52 11.65 -10.37 9.86
C PHE A 52 12.63 -9.95 10.95
N PHE A 53 13.73 -9.32 10.56
CA PHE A 53 14.69 -8.76 11.52
C PHE A 53 13.95 -7.80 12.48
N THR A 54 14.15 -7.97 13.79
CA THR A 54 13.44 -7.32 14.91
C THR A 54 12.03 -7.82 15.25
N ARG A 55 11.37 -8.62 14.39
CA ARG A 55 9.97 -9.04 14.55
C ARG A 55 9.74 -10.50 14.16
N ASP A 56 10.68 -11.37 14.48
CA ASP A 56 10.51 -12.79 14.23
C ASP A 56 9.37 -13.37 15.10
N GLY A 57 8.49 -14.18 14.50
CA GLY A 57 7.32 -14.75 15.17
C GLY A 57 6.11 -13.81 15.29
N ILE A 58 6.17 -12.59 14.75
CA ILE A 58 5.04 -11.65 14.81
C ILE A 58 3.83 -12.15 14.01
N SER A 59 2.61 -11.85 14.45
CA SER A 59 1.43 -12.17 13.64
C SER A 59 1.42 -11.36 12.32
N PRO A 60 0.98 -11.95 11.19
CA PRO A 60 0.81 -11.24 9.92
C PRO A 60 -0.02 -9.96 10.04
N HIS A 61 -1.11 -10.00 10.81
CA HIS A 61 -2.00 -8.87 10.98
C HIS A 61 -1.32 -7.72 11.73
N GLU A 62 -0.61 -8.03 12.82
CA GLU A 62 0.10 -7.03 13.60
C GLU A 62 1.26 -6.41 12.81
N LEU A 63 2.01 -7.21 12.06
CA LEU A 63 3.06 -6.70 11.16
C LEU A 63 2.50 -5.66 10.18
N LEU A 64 1.35 -5.96 9.57
CA LEU A 64 0.69 -5.06 8.63
C LEU A 64 0.06 -3.83 9.31
N SER A 65 -0.37 -3.95 10.56
CA SER A 65 -0.86 -2.81 11.36
C SER A 65 0.29 -1.84 11.64
N ILE A 66 1.42 -2.36 12.10
CA ILE A 66 2.62 -1.56 12.41
C ILE A 66 3.15 -0.90 11.14
N GLY A 67 3.17 -1.61 10.02
CA GLY A 67 3.53 -1.03 8.73
C GLY A 67 2.62 0.13 8.33
N ARG A 68 1.30 0.02 8.54
CA ARG A 68 0.36 1.14 8.29
C ARG A 68 0.58 2.30 9.25
N ASP A 69 0.87 2.03 10.53
CA ASP A 69 1.14 3.06 11.52
C ASP A 69 2.39 3.87 11.17
N GLN A 70 3.46 3.21 10.70
CA GLN A 70 4.67 3.87 10.23
C GLN A 70 4.43 4.78 9.02
N LEU A 71 3.36 4.55 8.26
CA LEU A 71 3.04 5.34 7.08
C LEU A 71 2.19 6.59 7.39
N LYS A 72 1.53 6.64 8.56
CA LYS A 72 0.68 7.77 8.99
C LYS A 72 1.36 9.14 8.95
N PRO A 73 2.67 9.30 9.27
CA PRO A 73 3.33 10.60 9.22
C PRO A 73 3.49 11.18 7.80
N TYR A 74 3.41 10.36 6.75
CA TYR A 74 3.65 10.81 5.38
C TYR A 74 2.37 11.33 4.71
N LYS A 75 2.22 12.65 4.62
CA LYS A 75 1.06 13.32 4.00
C LYS A 75 0.89 13.06 2.50
N THR A 76 1.95 12.59 1.85
CA THR A 76 2.03 12.22 0.43
C THR A 76 1.48 10.82 0.14
N LEU A 77 1.10 10.06 1.17
CA LEU A 77 0.53 8.73 1.05
C LEU A 77 -0.97 8.75 1.27
N ASN A 78 -1.70 8.13 0.33
CA ASN A 78 -3.14 7.91 0.45
C ASN A 78 -3.46 6.41 0.31
N PHE A 79 -4.41 5.94 1.10
CA PHE A 79 -4.93 4.58 1.01
C PHE A 79 -6.33 4.58 0.42
N THR A 80 -6.61 3.60 -0.44
CA THR A 80 -7.95 3.32 -0.91
C THR A 80 -8.25 1.84 -0.84
N ARG A 81 -9.47 1.50 -0.40
CA ARG A 81 -9.95 0.13 -0.44
C ARG A 81 -10.54 -0.13 -1.81
N SER A 82 -9.78 -0.77 -2.70
CA SER A 82 -10.23 -1.01 -4.06
C SER A 82 -9.75 -2.35 -4.59
N GLU A 83 -10.57 -2.91 -5.47
CA GLU A 83 -10.16 -4.05 -6.25
C GLU A 83 -9.31 -3.63 -7.44
N SER A 84 -8.30 -4.44 -7.77
CA SER A 84 -7.51 -4.26 -9.00
C SER A 84 -8.38 -4.49 -10.24
N ARG A 85 -9.21 -3.51 -10.59
CA ARG A 85 -9.79 -3.39 -11.92
C ARG A 85 -8.74 -2.79 -12.84
N LYS A 86 -8.80 -3.12 -14.13
CA LYS A 86 -7.92 -2.58 -15.18
C LYS A 86 -7.81 -1.06 -14.98
N LEU A 87 -6.62 -0.58 -14.61
CA LEU A 87 -6.37 0.84 -14.32
C LEU A 87 -6.28 1.58 -15.67
N THR A 88 -7.43 1.87 -16.26
CA THR A 88 -7.58 2.92 -17.27
C THR A 88 -8.14 4.13 -16.55
N HIS A 89 -7.27 5.02 -16.08
CA HIS A 89 -7.69 6.28 -15.46
C HIS A 89 -7.08 7.46 -16.24
N PRO A 90 -7.91 8.34 -16.85
CA PRO A 90 -7.47 9.50 -17.64
C PRO A 90 -6.91 10.65 -16.77
N THR A 91 -6.47 10.35 -15.56
CA THR A 91 -6.21 11.31 -14.47
C THR A 91 -4.88 11.08 -13.79
N ILE A 92 -4.34 9.86 -13.93
CA ILE A 92 -3.10 9.47 -13.30
C ILE A 92 -2.04 9.62 -14.38
N ASN A 93 -1.16 10.61 -14.24
CA ASN A 93 0.10 10.63 -14.98
C ASN A 93 0.99 9.54 -14.39
N LEU A 94 0.61 8.30 -14.67
CA LEU A 94 1.06 7.11 -13.99
C LEU A 94 2.45 6.78 -14.54
N LYS A 95 3.49 7.32 -13.88
CA LYS A 95 4.88 6.99 -14.24
C LYS A 95 5.21 5.56 -13.85
N LEU A 96 4.53 4.99 -12.84
CA LEU A 96 4.81 3.64 -12.36
C LEU A 96 3.60 2.99 -11.64
N CYS A 97 3.17 1.82 -12.14
CA CYS A 97 2.19 0.94 -11.48
C CYS A 97 2.92 -0.27 -10.91
N LEU A 98 2.90 -0.44 -9.58
CA LEU A 98 3.50 -1.61 -8.93
C LEU A 98 2.39 -2.57 -8.51
N ARG A 99 2.24 -3.66 -9.26
CA ARG A 99 1.31 -4.72 -8.90
C ARG A 99 2.01 -5.73 -7.99
N MET A 100 1.69 -5.69 -6.70
CA MET A 100 2.30 -6.54 -5.67
C MET A 100 1.37 -7.67 -5.23
N THR A 101 0.52 -8.14 -6.15
CA THR A 101 -0.45 -9.21 -5.89
C THR A 101 0.12 -10.57 -6.30
N ARG A 102 0.60 -11.37 -5.33
CA ARG A 102 0.56 -12.83 -5.33
C ARG A 102 0.88 -13.40 -3.95
#